data_AF-A0A845R0I8-F1
#
_entry.id   AF-A0A845R0I8-F1
#
_cell.length_a   1.000
_cell.length_b   1.000
_cell.length_c   1.000
_cell.angle_alpha   90.00
_cell.angle_beta   90.00
_cell.angle_gamma   90.00
#
_symmetry.space_group_name_H-M   'P 1'
#
loop_
_entity.id
_entity.type
_entity.pdbx_description
1 polymer ?
#
loop_
_entity_poly.entity_id
_entity_poly.type
_entity_poly.pdbx_seq_one_letter_code
_entity_poly.pdbx_strand_id
1 'polypeptide(L)'
;MRELDEMVLNIADSPEKFHDFINKYENFILKSASKISKKYISKNDDEWSIALAGFSKAIKEYDYKKGSFISFAELLIRRNIIDYYKKQNKYNSEIQVEWIEDAAIMENNSNNLKLEIESITEVFTNFRRSKRKS
;
A
#
# COMPACT_ATOMS: atom_id res chain seq x y z
N MET A 1 -0.43 19.50 -15.40
CA MET A 1 -0.10 19.44 -13.97
C MET A 1 -1.39 19.14 -13.24
N ARG A 2 -1.45 18.13 -12.37
CA ARG A 2 -2.69 17.74 -11.67
C ARG A 2 -2.85 18.60 -10.40
N GLU A 3 -4.07 18.78 -9.91
CA GLU A 3 -4.35 19.53 -8.68
C GLU A 3 -3.55 19.00 -7.48
N LEU A 4 -3.41 17.67 -7.38
CA LEU A 4 -2.61 17.04 -6.34
C LEU A 4 -1.12 17.43 -6.43
N ASP A 5 -0.62 17.64 -7.65
CA ASP A 5 0.79 17.99 -7.86
C ASP A 5 1.07 19.38 -7.30
N GLU A 6 0.18 20.35 -7.58
CA GLU A 6 0.27 21.71 -7.02
C GLU A 6 0.16 21.70 -5.50
N MET A 7 -0.75 20.89 -4.95
CA MET A 7 -0.90 20.76 -3.50
C MET A 7 0.40 20.28 -2.86
N VAL A 8 0.99 19.19 -3.37
CA VAL A 8 2.23 18.59 -2.83
C VAL A 8 3.40 19.57 -2.92
N LEU A 9 3.55 20.28 -4.04
CA LEU A 9 4.62 21.25 -4.23
C LEU A 9 4.53 22.42 -3.24
N ASN A 10 3.33 22.83 -2.84
CA ASN A 10 3.09 23.92 -1.89
C ASN A 10 3.17 23.49 -0.40
N ILE A 11 3.30 22.19 -0.13
CA ILE A 11 3.32 21.65 1.25
C ILE A 11 4.72 21.68 1.86
N ALA A 12 5.77 21.55 1.05
CA ALA A 12 7.15 21.42 1.54
C ALA A 12 7.61 22.62 2.40
N ASP A 13 7.02 23.80 2.18
CA ASP A 13 7.43 25.04 2.84
C ASP A 13 6.74 25.30 4.19
N SER A 14 5.74 24.51 4.58
CA SER A 14 5.01 24.71 5.84
C SER A 14 4.84 23.42 6.65
N PRO A 15 5.37 23.36 7.89
CA PRO A 15 5.29 22.16 8.72
C PRO A 15 3.85 21.79 9.12
N GLU A 16 2.97 22.78 9.26
CA GLU A 16 1.55 22.55 9.57
C GLU A 16 0.84 21.86 8.41
N LYS A 17 0.97 22.41 7.19
CA LYS A 17 0.41 21.80 5.97
C LYS A 17 0.98 20.40 5.71
N PHE A 18 2.24 20.19 6.09
CA PHE A 18 2.89 18.88 5.98
C PHE A 18 2.24 17.85 6.89
N HIS A 19 1.99 18.20 8.15
CA HIS A 19 1.33 17.32 9.10
C HIS A 19 -0.12 17.02 8.70
N ASP A 20 -0.87 18.04 8.30
CA ASP A 20 -2.25 17.89 7.83
C ASP A 20 -2.35 17.00 6.60
N PHE A 21 -1.40 17.13 5.68
CA PHE A 21 -1.35 16.27 4.51
C PHE A 21 -1.08 14.81 4.88
N ILE A 22 -0.14 14.55 5.80
CA ILE A 22 0.09 13.18 6.30
C ILE A 22 -1.18 12.61 6.93
N ASN A 23 -1.87 13.38 7.78
CA ASN A 23 -3.11 12.95 8.42
C ASN A 23 -4.21 12.66 7.40
N LYS A 24 -4.34 13.48 6.35
CA LYS A 24 -5.30 13.26 5.25
C LYS A 24 -5.02 11.96 4.48
N TYR A 25 -3.75 11.58 4.33
CA TYR A 25 -3.33 10.38 3.61
C TYR A 25 -3.05 9.18 4.52
N GLU A 26 -3.43 9.25 5.80
CA GLU A 26 -3.17 8.21 6.78
C GLU A 26 -3.67 6.82 6.34
N ASN A 27 -4.93 6.74 5.90
CA ASN A 27 -5.51 5.48 5.41
C ASN A 27 -4.78 4.92 4.19
N PHE A 28 -4.26 5.79 3.33
CA PHE A 28 -3.46 5.37 2.18
C PHE A 28 -2.13 4.76 2.63
N ILE A 29 -1.47 5.37 3.61
CA ILE A 29 -0.21 4.87 4.17
C ILE A 29 -0.44 3.52 4.86
N LEU A 30 -1.49 3.40 5.71
CA LEU A 30 -1.85 2.15 6.39
C LEU A 30 -2.17 1.03 5.41
N LYS A 31 -2.96 1.33 4.38
CA LYS A 31 -3.35 0.35 3.35
C LYS A 31 -2.13 -0.10 2.54
N SER A 32 -1.24 0.82 2.19
CA SER A 32 0.00 0.51 1.48
C SER A 32 0.88 -0.39 2.33
N ALA A 33 1.14 -0.01 3.58
CA ALA A 33 1.93 -0.80 4.53
C ALA A 33 1.36 -2.22 4.71
N SER A 34 0.05 -2.32 4.98
CA SER A 34 -0.62 -3.62 5.16
C SER A 34 -0.53 -4.51 3.93
N LYS A 35 -0.70 -3.93 2.73
CA LYS A 35 -0.57 -4.64 1.44
C LYS A 35 0.83 -5.22 1.24
N ILE A 36 1.87 -4.46 1.59
CA ILE A 36 3.27 -4.87 1.41
C ILE A 36 3.69 -5.89 2.47
N SER A 37 3.29 -5.67 3.72
CA SER A 37 3.56 -6.56 4.86
C SER A 37 2.72 -7.84 4.86
N LYS A 38 1.68 -7.91 4.02
CA LYS A 38 0.73 -9.03 3.93
C LYS A 38 0.04 -9.35 5.28
N LYS A 39 -0.12 -8.33 6.13
CA LYS A 39 -0.80 -8.41 7.44
C LYS A 39 -1.48 -7.07 7.76
N TYR A 40 -2.40 -7.07 8.70
CA TYR A 40 -2.95 -5.82 9.24
C TYR A 40 -1.86 -5.03 9.97
N ILE A 41 -1.78 -3.72 9.71
CA ILE A 41 -0.84 -2.79 10.34
C ILE A 41 -1.63 -1.71 11.09
N SER A 42 -1.20 -1.43 12.31
CA SER A 42 -1.65 -0.36 13.18
C SER A 42 -0.60 0.74 13.29
N LYS A 43 -0.97 1.88 13.88
CA LYS A 43 -0.04 3.00 14.09
C LYS A 43 1.08 2.71 15.10
N ASN A 44 0.95 1.65 15.88
CA ASN A 44 1.95 1.26 16.87
C ASN A 44 3.00 0.30 16.30
N ASP A 45 2.80 -0.18 15.06
CA ASP A 45 3.72 -1.09 14.41
C ASP A 45 4.91 -0.36 13.77
N ASP A 46 6.06 -1.04 13.71
CA ASP A 46 7.25 -0.52 13.06
C ASP A 46 6.99 -0.20 11.58
N GLU A 47 6.25 -1.06 10.89
CA GLU A 47 5.96 -0.88 9.47
C GLU A 47 5.17 0.39 9.19
N TRP A 48 4.33 0.83 10.13
CA TRP A 48 3.66 2.13 10.03
C TRP A 48 4.67 3.27 10.04
N SER A 49 5.61 3.26 11.00
CA SER A 49 6.65 4.30 11.12
C SER A 49 7.56 4.33 9.89
N ILE A 50 7.91 3.16 9.35
CA ILE A 50 8.71 3.02 8.13
C ILE A 50 7.94 3.52 6.89
N ALA A 51 6.65 3.20 6.79
CA ALA A 51 5.79 3.69 5.72
C ALA A 51 5.64 5.22 5.77
N LEU A 52 5.40 5.78 6.95
CA LEU A 52 5.29 7.21 7.16
C LEU A 52 6.57 7.94 6.76
N ALA A 53 7.74 7.38 7.08
CA ALA A 53 9.02 7.92 6.61
C ALA A 53 9.14 7.89 5.07
N GLY A 54 8.67 6.82 4.42
CA GLY A 54 8.64 6.72 2.96
C GLY A 54 7.73 7.76 2.31
N PHE A 55 6.54 7.98 2.89
CA PHE A 55 5.59 8.99 2.44
C PHE A 55 6.12 10.42 2.64
N SER A 56 6.71 10.70 3.80
CA SER A 56 7.36 11.98 4.11
C SER A 56 8.46 12.31 3.10
N LYS A 57 9.27 11.31 2.75
CA LYS A 57 10.28 11.44 1.68
C LYS A 57 9.63 11.71 0.33
N ALA A 58 8.52 11.04 0.00
CA ALA A 58 7.79 11.26 -1.23
C ALA A 58 7.34 12.71 -1.39
N ILE A 59 6.82 13.34 -0.33
CA ILE A 59 6.40 14.76 -0.35
C ILE A 59 7.58 15.67 -0.71
N LYS A 60 8.75 15.42 -0.12
CA LYS A 60 9.95 16.26 -0.27
C LYS A 60 10.63 16.11 -1.62
N GLU A 61 10.63 14.91 -2.19
CA GLU A 61 11.37 14.59 -3.41
C GLU A 61 10.47 14.50 -4.65
N TYR A 62 9.19 14.87 -4.54
CA TYR A 62 8.24 14.73 -5.62
C TYR A 62 8.59 15.63 -6.82
N ASP A 63 8.56 15.03 -8.01
CA ASP A 63 8.69 15.73 -9.27
C ASP A 63 7.49 15.37 -10.16
N TYR A 64 6.63 16.36 -10.40
CA TYR A 64 5.40 16.20 -11.18
C TYR A 64 5.65 15.76 -12.63
N LYS A 65 6.86 15.94 -13.16
CA LYS A 65 7.23 15.52 -14.52
C LYS A 65 7.49 14.02 -14.62
N LYS A 66 7.73 13.32 -13.50
CA LYS A 66 8.14 11.91 -13.47
C LYS A 66 7.00 10.92 -13.26
N GLY A 67 5.78 11.38 -13.01
CA GLY A 67 4.63 10.50 -12.77
C GLY A 67 3.69 11.05 -11.71
N SER A 68 2.74 10.23 -11.24
CA SER A 68 1.79 10.64 -10.18
C SER A 68 2.42 10.57 -8.79
N PHE A 69 2.04 11.51 -7.93
CA PHE A 69 2.46 11.53 -6.52
C PHE A 69 2.08 10.24 -5.80
N ILE A 70 0.85 9.75 -6.00
CA ILE A 70 0.36 8.55 -5.32
C ILE A 70 1.19 7.32 -5.71
N SER A 71 1.47 7.14 -7.00
CA SER A 71 2.32 6.03 -7.47
C SER A 71 3.74 6.13 -6.93
N PHE A 72 4.30 7.34 -6.90
CA PHE A 72 5.64 7.58 -6.36
C PHE A 72 5.71 7.33 -4.84
N ALA A 73 4.68 7.75 -4.11
CA ALA A 73 4.55 7.52 -2.68
C ALA A 73 4.41 6.03 -2.35
N GLU A 74 3.56 5.28 -3.07
CA GLU A 74 3.44 3.81 -2.90
C GLU A 74 4.78 3.12 -3.17
N LEU A 75 5.52 3.57 -4.19
CA LEU A 75 6.85 3.03 -4.52
C LEU A 75 7.85 3.24 -3.36
N LEU A 76 7.92 4.45 -2.80
CA LEU A 76 8.84 4.74 -1.69
C LEU A 76 8.44 4.02 -0.40
N ILE A 77 7.15 3.92 -0.09
CA ILE A 77 6.65 3.13 1.04
C ILE A 77 7.07 1.66 0.89
N ARG A 78 6.81 1.07 -0.30
CA ARG A 78 7.20 -0.31 -0.62
C ARG A 78 8.68 -0.54 -0.44
N ARG A 79 9.51 0.30 -1.05
CA ARG A 79 10.96 0.19 -0.95
C ARG A 79 11.41 0.21 0.51
N ASN A 80 10.93 1.16 1.29
CA ASN A 80 11.34 1.31 2.69
C ASN A 80 10.94 0.10 3.55
N ILE A 81 9.74 -0.44 3.38
CA ILE A 81 9.29 -1.63 4.13
C ILE A 81 10.10 -2.87 3.72
N ILE A 82 10.36 -3.07 2.42
CA ILE A 82 11.20 -4.18 1.95
C ILE A 82 12.61 -4.04 2.51
N ASP A 83 13.19 -2.85 2.49
CA ASP A 83 14.52 -2.58 3.04
C ASP A 83 14.55 -2.83 4.56
N TYR A 84 13.50 -2.48 5.29
CA TYR A 84 13.34 -2.80 6.71
C TYR A 84 13.34 -4.31 6.95
N TYR A 85 12.52 -5.07 6.21
CA TYR A 85 12.48 -6.52 6.37
C TYR A 85 13.77 -7.21 5.95
N LYS A 86 14.45 -6.73 4.90
CA LYS A 86 15.78 -7.23 4.51
C LYS A 86 16.80 -7.04 5.63
N LYS A 87 16.77 -5.89 6.32
CA LYS A 87 17.61 -5.64 7.49
C LYS A 87 17.24 -6.56 8.64
N GLN A 88 15.96 -6.66 8.98
CA GLN A 88 15.47 -7.56 10.04
C GLN A 88 15.90 -9.01 9.77
N ASN A 89 15.65 -9.57 8.58
CA ASN A 89 16.07 -10.93 8.22
C ASN A 89 17.59 -11.13 8.25
N LYS A 90 18.39 -10.10 7.93
CA LYS A 90 19.85 -10.18 8.08
C LYS A 90 20.25 -10.34 9.55
N TYR A 91 19.58 -9.64 10.47
CA TYR A 91 19.76 -9.82 11.91
C TYR A 91 19.10 -11.11 12.44
N ASN A 92 18.06 -11.59 11.77
CA ASN A 92 17.24 -12.76 12.14
C ASN A 92 17.62 -14.03 11.33
N SER A 93 18.83 -14.07 10.78
CA SER A 93 19.32 -15.08 9.82
C SER A 93 19.61 -16.45 10.46
N GLU A 94 18.74 -16.90 11.36
CA GLU A 94 18.46 -18.32 11.58
C GLU A 94 17.20 -18.80 10.83
N ILE A 95 16.35 -17.95 10.25
CA ILE A 95 15.15 -18.43 9.52
C ILE A 95 14.92 -17.68 8.19
N GLN A 96 14.97 -18.43 7.10
CA GLN A 96 14.81 -17.97 5.71
C GLN A 96 13.34 -17.68 5.38
N VAL A 97 13.06 -16.56 4.68
CA VAL A 97 11.82 -16.37 3.91
C VAL A 97 12.14 -15.67 2.59
N GLU A 98 11.65 -16.27 1.51
CA GLU A 98 11.83 -15.87 0.11
C GLU A 98 10.91 -14.68 -0.23
N TRP A 99 11.51 -13.52 -0.54
CA TRP A 99 10.79 -12.31 -0.94
C TRP A 99 10.60 -12.32 -2.45
N ILE A 100 9.43 -12.73 -2.92
CA ILE A 100 9.06 -12.64 -4.35
C ILE A 100 8.99 -11.15 -4.72
N GLU A 101 9.82 -10.73 -5.69
CA GLU A 101 9.85 -9.37 -6.20
C GLU A 101 8.64 -9.11 -7.11
N ASP A 102 7.61 -8.48 -6.55
CA ASP A 102 6.36 -8.11 -7.22
C ASP A 102 6.50 -6.91 -8.19
N ALA A 103 7.46 -6.95 -9.13
CA ALA A 103 7.64 -5.89 -10.12
C ALA A 103 6.44 -5.77 -11.11
N ALA A 104 5.46 -6.69 -11.06
CA ALA A 104 4.35 -6.77 -12.03
C ALA A 104 2.93 -6.51 -11.45
N ILE A 105 2.75 -6.21 -10.15
CA ILE A 105 1.42 -6.23 -9.51
C ILE A 105 0.66 -4.88 -9.54
N MET A 106 1.18 -3.83 -10.21
CA MET A 106 0.47 -2.55 -10.26
C MET A 106 -0.87 -2.57 -11.02
N GLU A 107 -1.24 -3.65 -11.73
CA GLU A 107 -2.48 -3.70 -12.51
C GLU A 107 -3.54 -4.74 -12.05
N ASN A 108 -3.29 -5.61 -11.06
CA ASN A 108 -4.08 -6.84 -10.91
C ASN A 108 -5.05 -6.96 -9.72
N ASN A 109 -5.31 -5.90 -8.96
CA ASN A 109 -6.15 -6.02 -7.76
C ASN A 109 -7.67 -5.99 -8.02
N SER A 110 -8.11 -5.47 -9.18
CA SER A 110 -9.54 -5.47 -9.54
C SER A 110 -10.01 -6.83 -10.05
N ASN A 111 -9.13 -7.62 -10.67
CA ASN A 111 -9.47 -8.92 -11.24
C ASN A 111 -9.62 -10.00 -10.16
N ASN A 112 -8.77 -9.96 -9.12
CA ASN A 112 -8.80 -10.97 -8.07
C ASN A 112 -10.08 -10.88 -7.21
N LEU A 113 -10.48 -9.65 -6.85
CA LEU A 113 -11.73 -9.43 -6.11
C LEU A 113 -12.97 -9.86 -6.91
N LYS A 114 -12.95 -9.68 -8.24
CA LYS A 114 -14.05 -10.05 -9.13
C LYS A 114 -14.20 -11.58 -9.23
N LEU A 115 -13.08 -12.30 -9.35
CA LEU A 115 -13.05 -13.76 -9.39
C LEU A 115 -13.53 -14.37 -8.06
N GLU A 116 -13.13 -13.81 -6.92
CA GLU A 116 -13.62 -14.24 -5.60
C GLU A 116 -15.14 -14.06 -5.48
N ILE A 117 -15.68 -12.90 -5.89
CA ILE A 117 -17.13 -12.64 -5.85
C ILE A 117 -17.91 -13.58 -6.78
N GLU A 118 -17.42 -13.83 -7.99
CA GLU A 118 -18.06 -14.76 -8.94
C GLU A 118 -18.11 -16.18 -8.39
N SER A 119 -17.00 -16.67 -7.81
CA SER A 119 -16.94 -18.01 -7.21
C SER A 119 -17.94 -18.18 -6.05
N ILE A 120 -18.05 -17.19 -5.17
CA ILE A 120 -18.99 -17.20 -4.04
C ILE A 120 -20.43 -17.18 -4.55
N THR A 121 -20.70 -16.35 -5.56
CA THR A 121 -22.04 -16.24 -6.16
C THR A 121 -22.49 -17.57 -6.76
N GLU A 122 -21.59 -18.28 -7.45
CA GLU A 122 -21.89 -19.57 -8.05
C GLU A 122 -22.24 -20.63 -7.00
N VAL A 123 -21.49 -20.71 -5.90
CA VAL A 123 -21.79 -21.61 -4.77
C VAL A 123 -23.17 -21.33 -4.17
N PHE A 124 -23.53 -20.06 -3.96
CA PHE A 124 -24.86 -19.70 -3.45
C PHE A 124 -25.99 -20.07 -4.42
N THR A 125 -25.80 -19.88 -5.73
CA THR A 125 -26.81 -20.26 -6.73
C THR A 125 -27.05 -21.76 -6.75
N ASN A 126 -25.99 -22.56 -6.64
CA ASN A 126 -26.07 -24.02 -6.62
C ASN A 126 -26.73 -24.53 -5.34
N PHE A 127 -26.45 -23.91 -4.19
CA PHE A 127 -27.14 -24.22 -2.94
C PHE A 127 -28.65 -23.93 -3.02
N ARG A 128 -29.03 -22.80 -3.62
CA ARG A 128 -30.43 -22.40 -3.79
C ARG A 128 -31.19 -23.28 -4.79
N ARG A 129 -30.49 -23.86 -5.78
CA ARG A 129 -31.03 -24.84 -6.73
C ARG A 129 -31.25 -26.21 -6.10
N SER A 130 -30.37 -26.64 -5.20
CA SER A 130 -30.49 -27.92 -4.48
C SER A 130 -31.72 -27.97 -3.56
N LYS A 131 -32.03 -26.86 -2.86
CA LYS A 131 -33.21 -26.73 -1.98
C LYS A 131 -34.57 -26.64 -2.70
N ARG A 132 -34.63 -26.57 -4.04
CA ARG A 132 -35.88 -26.53 -4.83
C ARG A 132 -36.26 -27.88 -5.44
N LYS A 133 -35.44 -28.92 -5.27
CA LYS A 133 -35.69 -30.28 -5.78
C LYS A 133 -35.96 -31.32 -4.68
N SER A 134 -36.19 -30.88 -3.44
CA SER A 134 -36.58 -31.74 -2.31
C SER A 134 -37.87 -31.26 -1.67
#